data_AF-A0A8K0P7D2-F1
#
_entry.id   AF-A0A8K0P7D2-F1
#
_cell.length_a   1.000
_cell.length_b   1.000
_cell.length_c   1.000
_cell.angle_alpha   90.00
_cell.angle_beta   90.00
_cell.angle_gamma   90.00
#
_symmetry.space_group_name_H-M   'P 1'
#
loop_
_entity.id
_entity.type
_entity.pdbx_description
1 polymer ?
#
loop_
_entity_poly.entity_id
_entity_poly.type
_entity_poly.pdbx_seq_one_letter_code
_entity_poly.pdbx_strand_id
1 'polypeptide(L)' 'MMTAIVNRLGSLAFRYFSNTSMRSEVLRLGVVQLRSTENKNENLDNAKYKMIELVEKNCDVIVLPECFNSPYG' A
#
# COMPACT_ATOMS: atom_id res chain seq x y z
N MET A 1 23.58 30.64 -20.95
CA MET A 1 23.13 29.23 -20.87
C MET A 1 23.12 28.65 -19.45
N MET A 2 23.43 29.43 -18.40
CA MET A 2 23.40 28.99 -16.98
C MET A 2 22.16 29.44 -16.18
N THR A 3 21.26 30.23 -16.78
CA THR A 3 20.07 30.77 -16.08
C THR A 3 18.87 29.82 -16.09
N ALA A 4 18.91 28.72 -16.86
CA ALA A 4 17.79 27.79 -17.01
C ALA A 4 17.73 26.67 -15.95
N ILE A 5 18.82 26.40 -15.23
CA ILE A 5 18.90 25.29 -14.26
C ILE A 5 18.32 25.70 -12.89
N VAL A 6 18.48 26.97 -12.48
CA VAL A 6 17.95 27.48 -11.20
C VAL A 6 16.42 27.49 -11.13
N ASN A 7 15.73 27.72 -12.25
CA ASN A 7 14.26 27.74 -12.30
C ASN A 7 13.60 26.34 -12.21
N ARG A 8 14.36 25.26 -12.44
CA ARG A 8 13.84 23.88 -12.38
C ARG A 8 13.91 23.25 -10.98
N LEU A 9 14.75 23.78 -10.10
CA LEU A 9 14.87 23.33 -8.71
C LEU A 9 13.87 24.06 -7.79
N GLY A 10 13.56 25.34 -8.07
CA GLY A 10 12.58 26.10 -7.31
C GLY A 10 11.13 25.58 -7.44
N SER A 11 10.73 25.11 -8.63
CA SER A 11 9.36 24.61 -8.84
C SER A 11 9.10 23.22 -8.25
N LEU A 12 10.15 22.42 -8.04
CA LEU A 12 10.03 21.10 -7.40
C LEU A 12 9.91 21.24 -5.87
N ALA A 13 10.69 22.15 -5.26
CA ALA A 13 10.60 22.44 -3.84
C ALA A 13 9.32 23.20 -3.47
N PHE A 14 8.84 24.13 -4.31
CA PHE A 14 7.62 24.88 -4.05
C PHE A 14 6.32 24.08 -4.25
N ARG A 15 6.36 23.05 -5.12
CA ARG A 15 5.28 22.04 -5.21
C ARG A 15 5.20 21.15 -3.97
N TYR A 16 6.28 21.02 -3.21
CA TYR A 16 6.30 20.21 -2.00
C TYR A 16 5.67 20.91 -0.78
N PHE A 17 5.41 22.22 -0.87
CA PHE A 17 4.89 23.02 0.25
C PHE A 17 3.54 23.71 -0.02
N SER A 18 2.92 23.50 -1.19
CA SER A 18 1.64 24.13 -1.53
C SER A 18 0.56 23.09 -1.81
N ASN A 19 -0.07 22.59 -0.73
CA ASN A 19 -1.50 22.26 -0.59
C ASN A 19 -1.77 21.23 0.53
N THR A 20 -1.37 21.53 1.77
CA THR A 20 -2.08 20.95 2.94
C THR A 20 -3.28 21.83 3.28
N SER A 21 -4.19 22.00 2.32
CA SER A 21 -5.59 22.16 2.71
C SER A 21 -5.94 20.85 3.41
N MET A 22 -6.49 20.87 4.63
CA MET A 22 -6.92 19.66 5.33
C MET A 22 -8.04 18.98 4.54
N ARG A 23 -7.69 18.28 3.48
CA ARG A 23 -8.52 17.28 2.82
C ARG A 23 -8.44 16.05 3.70
N SER A 24 -9.59 15.52 4.10
CA SER A 24 -9.67 14.16 4.59
C SER A 24 -9.24 13.23 3.46
N GLU A 25 -7.95 12.89 3.41
CA GLU A 25 -7.48 11.85 2.50
C GLU A 25 -8.18 10.55 2.93
N VAL A 26 -8.93 9.95 2.01
CA VAL A 26 -9.69 8.73 2.28
C VAL A 26 -8.70 7.59 2.39
N LEU A 27 -8.49 7.09 3.60
CA LEU A 27 -7.70 5.88 3.84
C LEU A 27 -8.53 4.64 3.52
N ARG A 28 -8.12 3.87 2.52
CA ARG A 28 -8.77 2.66 2.05
C ARG A 28 -8.10 1.44 2.68
N LEU A 29 -8.77 0.84 3.66
CA LEU A 29 -8.32 -0.38 4.33
C LEU A 29 -8.83 -1.62 3.59
N GLY A 30 -7.92 -2.53 3.27
CA GLY A 30 -8.23 -3.87 2.78
C GLY A 30 -8.02 -4.90 3.89
N VAL A 31 -9.04 -5.71 4.18
CA VAL A 31 -8.94 -6.80 5.16
C VAL A 31 -9.12 -8.11 4.43
N VAL A 32 -8.17 -9.03 4.59
CA VAL A 32 -8.22 -10.33 3.91
C VAL A 32 -8.77 -11.39 4.85
N GLN A 33 -9.76 -12.15 4.38
CA GLN A 33 -10.17 -13.41 5.00
C GLN A 33 -9.43 -14.56 4.30
N LEU A 34 -8.65 -15.34 5.05
CA LEU A 34 -7.93 -16.52 4.55
C LEU A 34 -8.35 -17.76 5.32
N ARG A 35 -8.25 -18.92 4.67
CA ARG A 35 -8.28 -20.24 5.30
C ARG A 35 -6.84 -20.74 5.37
N SER A 36 -6.37 -21.08 6.56
CA SER A 36 -5.04 -21.66 6.76
C SER A 36 -5.09 -23.18 6.57
N THR A 37 -4.08 -23.73 5.89
CA THR A 37 -3.82 -25.17 5.73
C THR A 37 -2.51 -25.54 6.43
N GLU A 38 -2.18 -26.84 6.49
CA GLU A 38 -0.89 -27.30 7.01
C GLU A 38 0.30 -26.91 6.12
N ASN A 39 0.04 -26.58 4.84
CA ASN A 39 1.08 -26.21 3.89
C ASN A 39 1.34 -24.69 3.94
N LYS A 40 2.46 -24.32 4.57
CA LYS A 40 2.92 -22.92 4.65
C LYS A 40 3.04 -22.23 3.29
N ASN A 41 3.52 -22.92 2.26
CA ASN A 41 3.70 -22.29 0.94
C ASN A 41 2.35 -21.99 0.29
N GLU A 42 1.40 -22.92 0.38
CA GLU A 42 0.02 -22.71 -0.10
C GLU A 42 -0.63 -21.51 0.60
N ASN A 43 -0.44 -21.39 1.92
CA ASN A 43 -0.94 -20.25 2.70
C ASN A 43 -0.34 -18.90 2.23
N LEU A 44 0.96 -18.87 1.96
CA LEU A 44 1.65 -17.66 1.48
C LEU A 44 1.19 -17.28 0.07
N ASP A 45 1.01 -18.25 -0.83
CA ASP A 45 0.53 -18.01 -2.19
C ASP A 45 -0.90 -17.49 -2.19
N ASN A 46 -1.78 -18.08 -1.37
CA ASN A 46 -3.15 -17.62 -1.18
C ASN A 46 -3.20 -16.18 -0.62
N ALA A 47 -2.37 -15.87 0.38
CA ALA A 47 -2.28 -14.51 0.94
C ALA A 47 -1.82 -13.50 -0.13
N LYS A 48 -0.76 -13.84 -0.88
CA LYS A 48 -0.22 -12.99 -1.95
C LYS A 48 -1.25 -12.70 -3.03
N TYR A 49 -1.97 -13.72 -3.48
CA TYR A 49 -3.03 -13.57 -4.49
C TYR A 49 -4.10 -12.56 -4.02
N LYS A 50 -4.56 -12.68 -2.77
CA LYS A 50 -5.55 -11.75 -2.19
C LYS A 50 -5.00 -10.35 -1.94
N MET A 51 -3.73 -10.20 -1.60
CA MET A 51 -3.11 -8.88 -1.49
C MET A 51 -3.09 -8.16 -2.84
N ILE A 52 -2.77 -8.87 -3.93
CA ILE A 52 -2.77 -8.29 -5.29
C ILE A 52 -4.18 -7.78 -5.66
N GLU A 53 -5.23 -8.55 -5.40
CA GLU A 53 -6.63 -8.10 -5.62
C GLU A 53 -6.97 -6.80 -4.88
N LEU A 54 -6.41 -6.59 -3.68
CA LEU A 54 -6.63 -5.38 -2.89
C LEU A 54 -5.78 -4.20 -3.35
N VAL A 55 -4.56 -4.46 -3.82
CA VAL A 55 -3.72 -3.44 -4.48
C VAL A 55 -4.43 -2.91 -5.72
N GLU A 56 -5.00 -3.78 -6.55
CA GLU A 56 -5.80 -3.38 -7.73
C GLU A 56 -7.04 -2.55 -7.36
N LYS A 57 -7.57 -2.71 -6.13
CA LYS A 57 -8.67 -1.91 -5.57
C LYS A 57 -8.24 -0.61 -4.91
N ASN A 58 -6.96 -0.23 -5.05
CA ASN A 58 -6.35 0.96 -4.45
C ASN A 58 -6.52 0.97 -2.92
N CYS A 59 -6.28 -0.16 -2.24
CA CYS A 59 -6.14 -0.17 -0.79
C CYS A 59 -4.78 0.39 -0.38
N ASP A 60 -4.78 1.33 0.57
CA ASP A 60 -3.56 1.95 1.10
C ASP A 60 -2.87 1.05 2.14
N VAL A 61 -3.68 0.30 2.90
CA VAL A 61 -3.22 -0.62 3.93
C VAL A 61 -3.95 -1.95 3.76
N ILE A 62 -3.20 -3.05 3.80
CA ILE A 62 -3.75 -4.41 3.72
C ILE A 62 -3.40 -5.15 5.01
N VAL A 63 -4.40 -5.75 5.65
CA VAL A 63 -4.24 -6.52 6.89
C VAL A 63 -4.56 -8.00 6.63
N LEU A 64 -3.68 -8.87 7.12
CA LEU A 64 -3.84 -10.33 7.09
C LEU A 64 -4.31 -10.84 8.47
N PRO A 65 -5.01 -11.98 8.52
CA PRO A 65 -5.41 -12.58 9.79
C PRO A 65 -4.18 -13.10 10.55
N GLU A 66 -4.30 -13.16 11.88
CA GLU A 66 -3.29 -13.80 12.73
C GLU A 66 -3.05 -15.26 12.29
N CYS A 67 -1.81 -15.71 12.41
CA CYS A 67 -1.40 -17.08 12.06
C CYS A 67 -1.80 -17.52 10.64
N PHE A 68 -2.00 -16.60 9.68
CA PHE A 68 -2.43 -16.98 8.33
C PHE A 68 -1.52 -18.01 7.62
N ASN A 69 -0.27 -18.14 8.07
CA ASN A 69 0.75 -19.00 7.49
C ASN A 69 0.82 -20.41 8.11
N SER A 70 0.05 -20.71 9.15
CA SER A 70 0.02 -22.03 9.82
C SER A 70 -1.36 -22.30 10.44
N PRO A 71 -1.78 -23.56 10.66
CA PRO A 71 -2.99 -23.81 11.44
C PRO A 71 -2.81 -23.31 12.88
N TYR A 72 -3.92 -22.98 13.54
CA TYR A 72 -3.92 -22.92 15.00
C TYR A 72 -3.65 -24.34 15.52
N GLY A 73 -2.80 -24.43 16.54
CA GLY A 73 -2.36 -25.71 17.11
C GLY A 73 -3.49 -26.57 17.65
#